data_AF-A0A7W0ZLG3-F1
#
_entry.id   AF-A0A7W0ZLG3-F1
#
_cell.length_a   1.000
_cell.length_b   1.000
_cell.length_c   1.000
_cell.angle_alpha   90.00
_cell.angle_beta   90.00
_cell.angle_gamma   90.00
#
_symmetry.space_group_name_H-M   'P 1'
#
loop_
_entity.id
_entity.type
_entity.pdbx_description
1 polymer ?
#
loop_
_entity_poly.entity_id
_entity_poly.type
_entity_poly.pdbx_seq_one_letter_code
_entity_poly.pdbx_strand_id
1 'polypeptide(L)'
;WKRDLDMQVTPAIFNYKGKELMVDAGKECVVYLMDTESIGGDDHRTPLYRTPLICNEEVNFASAGIWGSMASWTDARETAWVLTPFWGPKHSKFSAPIEYGPVKYGAIAAFKVEERNGKWSLAPAWISRDMNRAEPPVIANGIIFTYGNGEDTDQAAFDIGLAYNTADHRIKGSTHAVLYALDAQTGKELWSSGNQITSWSHWGGLSIANGRVYLNTFDGTQYCFGIKNESEKLAP
;
A
#
# COMPACT_ATOMS: atom_id res chain seq x y z
N TRP A 1 -22.10 16.54 9.79
CA TRP A 1 -21.34 15.30 9.56
C TRP A 1 -20.60 15.49 8.24
N LYS A 2 -19.29 15.68 8.27
CA LYS A 2 -18.47 15.69 7.05
C LYS A 2 -17.48 14.55 7.25
N ARG A 3 -17.57 13.54 6.40
CA ARG A 3 -16.64 12.41 6.39
C ARG A 3 -15.36 12.89 5.71
N ASP A 4 -14.20 12.52 6.24
CA ASP A 4 -12.92 12.75 5.58
C ASP A 4 -12.72 11.66 4.50
N LEU A 5 -13.14 11.97 3.28
CA LEU A 5 -13.15 11.06 2.12
C LEU A 5 -12.13 11.50 1.07
N ASP A 6 -11.00 12.06 1.50
CA ASP A 6 -10.01 12.55 0.56
C ASP A 6 -9.64 11.47 -0.48
N MET A 7 -9.52 11.91 -1.73
CA MET A 7 -9.05 11.14 -2.88
C MET A 7 -7.62 11.59 -3.18
N GLN A 8 -6.70 11.24 -2.29
CA GLN A 8 -5.28 11.65 -2.32
C GLN A 8 -4.36 10.61 -2.97
N VAL A 9 -4.89 9.48 -3.42
CA VAL A 9 -4.08 8.34 -3.86
C VAL A 9 -3.63 8.57 -5.29
N THR A 10 -2.36 8.31 -5.58
CA THR A 10 -1.89 8.27 -6.97
C THR A 10 -2.37 6.96 -7.61
N PRO A 11 -3.14 7.01 -8.71
CA PRO A 11 -3.70 5.82 -9.33
C PRO A 11 -2.62 4.99 -10.04
N ALA A 12 -2.92 3.72 -10.27
CA ALA A 12 -2.13 2.88 -11.18
C ALA A 12 -2.90 2.67 -12.49
N ILE A 13 -2.24 2.94 -13.62
CA ILE A 13 -2.77 2.75 -14.97
C ILE A 13 -2.03 1.61 -15.65
N PHE A 14 -2.76 0.69 -16.28
CA PHE A 14 -2.19 -0.49 -16.92
C PHE A 14 -3.07 -1.01 -18.05
N ASN A 15 -2.46 -1.68 -19.03
CA ASN A 15 -3.18 -2.32 -20.13
C ASN A 15 -3.55 -3.76 -19.77
N TYR A 16 -4.82 -4.13 -19.97
CA TYR A 16 -5.28 -5.50 -19.77
C TYR A 16 -6.49 -5.82 -20.64
N LYS A 17 -6.47 -6.99 -21.30
CA LYS A 17 -7.51 -7.45 -22.25
C LYS A 17 -7.96 -6.38 -23.26
N GLY A 18 -7.01 -5.62 -23.81
CA GLY A 18 -7.28 -4.60 -24.83
C GLY A 18 -7.89 -3.30 -24.33
N LYS A 19 -7.92 -3.06 -23.00
CA LYS A 19 -8.28 -1.78 -22.39
C LYS A 19 -7.13 -1.18 -21.62
N GLU A 20 -7.05 0.15 -21.59
CA GLU A 20 -6.28 0.88 -20.59
C GLU A 20 -7.16 1.07 -19.36
N LEU A 21 -6.79 0.42 -18.26
CA LEU A 21 -7.53 0.43 -17.01
C LEU A 21 -6.82 1.31 -16.01
N MET A 22 -7.61 1.95 -15.14
CA MET A 22 -7.13 2.72 -14.00
C MET A 22 -7.70 2.12 -12.72
N VAL A 23 -6.86 1.99 -11.70
CA VAL A 23 -7.29 1.77 -10.33
C VAL A 23 -6.96 2.98 -9.47
N ASP A 24 -7.93 3.38 -8.66
CA ASP A 24 -7.77 4.50 -7.73
C ASP A 24 -8.49 4.21 -6.40
N ALA A 25 -8.17 4.98 -5.38
CA ALA A 25 -8.66 4.81 -4.03
C ALA A 25 -8.67 6.13 -3.24
N GLY A 26 -9.19 6.07 -2.02
CA GLY A 26 -9.17 7.19 -1.09
C GLY A 26 -9.21 6.74 0.36
N LYS A 27 -9.33 7.71 1.28
CA LYS A 27 -9.37 7.43 2.73
C LYS A 27 -10.53 6.52 3.14
N GLU A 28 -11.62 6.51 2.37
CA GLU A 28 -12.74 5.59 2.59
C GLU A 28 -12.29 4.11 2.63
N CYS A 29 -11.12 3.79 2.07
CA CYS A 29 -10.58 2.44 2.01
C CYS A 29 -11.42 1.52 1.12
N VAL A 30 -11.67 2.04 -0.09
CA VAL A 30 -12.32 1.36 -1.19
C VAL A 30 -11.46 1.56 -2.43
N VAL A 31 -11.39 0.52 -3.25
CA VAL A 31 -10.71 0.56 -4.55
C VAL A 31 -11.74 0.63 -5.68
N TYR A 32 -11.50 1.54 -6.60
CA TYR A 32 -12.27 1.77 -7.81
C TYR A 32 -11.47 1.22 -8.99
N LEU A 33 -12.11 0.41 -9.84
CA LEU A 33 -11.58 0.02 -11.14
C LEU A 33 -12.35 0.78 -12.23
N MET A 34 -11.64 1.41 -13.15
CA MET A 34 -12.19 2.29 -14.17
C MET A 34 -11.56 2.01 -15.54
N ASP A 35 -12.31 2.34 -16.59
CA ASP A 35 -11.81 2.41 -17.97
C ASP A 35 -11.35 3.85 -18.23
N THR A 36 -10.13 4.07 -18.73
CA THR A 36 -9.65 5.43 -18.99
C THR A 36 -10.35 6.08 -20.18
N GLU A 37 -10.92 5.29 -21.10
CA GLU A 37 -11.71 5.80 -22.23
C GLU A 37 -13.10 6.30 -21.80
N SER A 38 -13.60 5.84 -20.65
CA SER A 38 -14.93 6.17 -20.12
C SER A 38 -14.92 6.16 -18.59
N ILE A 39 -14.17 7.10 -18.01
CA ILE A 39 -14.04 7.21 -16.55
C ILE A 39 -15.42 7.56 -15.95
N GLY A 40 -15.95 6.61 -15.17
CA GLY A 40 -17.29 6.72 -14.60
C GLY A 40 -18.42 6.30 -15.56
N GLY A 41 -18.12 5.70 -16.71
CA GLY A 41 -19.14 5.23 -17.65
C GLY A 41 -20.02 6.33 -18.22
N ASP A 42 -21.18 5.95 -18.78
CA ASP A 42 -22.11 6.88 -19.45
C ASP A 42 -22.64 7.99 -18.53
N ASP A 43 -22.66 7.77 -17.21
CA ASP A 43 -23.11 8.76 -16.22
C ASP A 43 -21.96 9.56 -15.59
N HIS A 44 -20.72 9.28 -15.99
CA HIS A 44 -19.48 9.86 -15.45
C HIS A 44 -19.34 9.69 -13.93
N ARG A 45 -19.96 8.66 -13.36
CA ARG A 45 -20.03 8.40 -11.91
C ARG A 45 -19.83 6.93 -11.56
N THR A 46 -20.16 6.01 -12.47
CA THR A 46 -20.18 4.58 -12.20
C THR A 46 -18.85 3.93 -12.64
N PRO A 47 -18.00 3.49 -11.70
CA PRO A 47 -16.79 2.76 -12.05
C PRO A 47 -17.14 1.38 -12.63
N LEU A 48 -16.20 0.73 -13.31
CA LEU A 48 -16.34 -0.67 -13.73
C LEU A 48 -16.56 -1.59 -12.53
N TYR A 49 -15.87 -1.30 -11.41
CA TYR A 49 -16.04 -2.00 -10.15
C TYR A 49 -15.68 -1.10 -8.96
N ARG A 50 -16.33 -1.34 -7.83
CA ARG A 50 -16.02 -0.72 -6.53
C ARG A 50 -15.96 -1.83 -5.49
N THR A 51 -14.86 -1.95 -4.76
CA THR A 51 -14.76 -2.95 -3.67
C THR A 51 -15.72 -2.61 -2.53
N PRO A 52 -16.05 -3.58 -1.65
CA PRO A 52 -16.44 -3.27 -0.28
C PRO A 52 -15.34 -2.49 0.45
N LEU A 53 -15.63 -2.00 1.65
CA LEU A 53 -14.61 -1.46 2.56
C LEU A 53 -13.58 -2.55 2.87
N ILE A 54 -12.31 -2.26 2.65
CA ILE A 54 -11.20 -3.18 2.94
C ILE A 54 -10.54 -2.88 4.29
N CYS A 55 -10.62 -1.63 4.73
CA CYS A 55 -10.15 -1.14 6.03
C CYS A 55 -11.03 0.03 6.51
N ASN A 56 -10.57 0.74 7.55
CA ASN A 56 -11.11 2.03 7.99
C ASN A 56 -12.62 2.00 8.32
N GLU A 57 -13.01 1.11 9.26
CA GLU A 57 -14.41 1.00 9.71
C GLU A 57 -14.92 2.23 10.48
N GLU A 58 -14.02 3.01 11.05
CA GLU A 58 -14.38 4.19 11.82
C GLU A 58 -14.85 5.32 10.94
N VAL A 59 -15.93 6.01 11.32
CA VAL A 59 -16.55 7.06 10.49
C VAL A 59 -15.71 8.35 10.41
N ASN A 60 -14.75 8.51 11.32
CA ASN A 60 -13.92 9.71 11.39
C ASN A 60 -12.77 9.70 10.34
N PHE A 61 -12.38 8.52 9.83
CA PHE A 61 -11.33 8.29 8.81
C PHE A 61 -9.99 9.02 9.02
N ALA A 62 -9.78 9.68 10.16
CA ALA A 62 -8.53 10.34 10.50
C ALA A 62 -7.43 9.29 10.57
N SER A 63 -6.28 9.58 9.95
CA SER A 63 -5.09 8.71 9.92
C SER A 63 -5.27 7.39 9.14
N ALA A 64 -6.37 6.65 9.28
CA ALA A 64 -6.58 5.38 8.57
C ALA A 64 -7.08 5.56 7.12
N GLY A 65 -7.02 4.49 6.32
CA GLY A 65 -7.45 4.48 4.92
C GLY A 65 -6.33 4.14 3.93
N ILE A 66 -6.59 4.29 2.64
CA ILE A 66 -5.57 4.09 1.60
C ILE A 66 -4.83 5.40 1.38
N TRP A 67 -3.50 5.37 1.41
CA TRP A 67 -2.63 6.53 1.23
C TRP A 67 -1.51 6.23 0.23
N GLY A 68 -0.87 7.27 -0.29
CA GLY A 68 0.27 7.13 -1.20
C GLY A 68 -0.17 6.81 -2.63
N SER A 69 0.30 5.69 -3.18
CA SER A 69 0.02 5.26 -4.55
C SER A 69 -0.37 3.79 -4.61
N MET A 70 -1.22 3.48 -5.58
CA MET A 70 -1.48 2.10 -5.98
C MET A 70 -0.35 1.57 -6.86
N ALA A 71 -0.28 0.25 -7.00
CA ALA A 71 0.61 -0.38 -7.96
C ALA A 71 -0.10 -1.50 -8.70
N SER A 72 0.40 -1.82 -9.89
CA SER A 72 -0.10 -2.92 -10.70
C SER A 72 1.05 -3.68 -11.35
N TRP A 73 0.82 -4.94 -11.66
CA TRP A 73 1.72 -5.72 -12.51
C TRP A 73 0.95 -6.82 -13.22
N THR A 74 1.51 -7.31 -14.32
CA THR A 74 1.02 -8.51 -15.01
C THR A 74 2.00 -9.65 -14.75
N ASP A 75 1.51 -10.78 -14.25
CA ASP A 75 2.36 -11.94 -14.01
C ASP A 75 2.64 -12.74 -15.30
N ALA A 76 3.54 -13.72 -15.23
CA ALA A 76 3.90 -14.56 -16.38
C ALA A 76 2.75 -15.43 -16.92
N ARG A 77 1.61 -15.51 -16.21
CA ARG A 77 0.38 -16.18 -16.66
C ARG A 77 -0.64 -15.18 -17.20
N GLU A 78 -0.19 -13.98 -17.54
CA GLU A 78 -1.01 -12.86 -18.02
C GLU A 78 -2.13 -12.45 -17.05
N THR A 79 -2.00 -12.78 -15.75
CA THR A 79 -2.93 -12.27 -14.74
C THR A 79 -2.55 -10.83 -14.42
N ALA A 80 -3.48 -9.89 -14.59
CA ALA A 80 -3.32 -8.54 -14.10
C ALA A 80 -3.63 -8.47 -12.61
N TRP A 81 -2.72 -7.86 -11.86
CA TRP A 81 -2.80 -7.69 -10.43
C TRP A 81 -2.75 -6.23 -10.04
N VAL A 82 -3.41 -5.92 -8.92
CA VAL A 82 -3.46 -4.59 -8.33
C VAL A 82 -3.13 -4.69 -6.85
N LEU A 83 -2.32 -3.76 -6.34
CA LEU A 83 -2.04 -3.64 -4.92
C LEU A 83 -2.42 -2.27 -4.41
N THR A 84 -2.86 -2.25 -3.15
CA THR A 84 -3.03 -1.03 -2.40
C THR A 84 -2.40 -1.19 -1.02
N PRO A 85 -1.55 -0.25 -0.59
CA PRO A 85 -1.30 -0.09 0.84
C PRO A 85 -2.54 0.44 1.53
N PHE A 86 -2.67 0.16 2.82
CA PHE A 86 -3.63 0.85 3.67
C PHE A 86 -3.10 1.01 5.10
N TRP A 87 -3.61 2.03 5.79
CA TRP A 87 -3.32 2.35 7.17
C TRP A 87 -4.53 2.03 8.05
N GLY A 88 -4.25 1.54 9.25
CA GLY A 88 -5.25 1.12 10.23
C GLY A 88 -5.65 -0.35 10.10
N PRO A 89 -6.63 -0.80 10.91
CA PRO A 89 -7.03 -2.19 10.95
C PRO A 89 -7.77 -2.60 9.68
N LYS A 90 -7.61 -3.86 9.28
CA LYS A 90 -8.44 -4.48 8.23
C LYS A 90 -9.91 -4.44 8.65
N HIS A 91 -10.80 -4.19 7.69
CA HIS A 91 -12.24 -4.22 7.91
C HIS A 91 -12.67 -5.63 8.34
N SER A 92 -13.48 -5.75 9.39
CA SER A 92 -13.92 -7.00 10.02
C SER A 92 -14.65 -7.95 9.07
N LYS A 93 -15.36 -7.37 8.08
CA LYS A 93 -16.07 -8.13 7.02
C LYS A 93 -15.26 -8.37 5.75
N PHE A 94 -14.03 -7.85 5.67
CA PHE A 94 -13.16 -8.07 4.51
C PHE A 94 -12.25 -9.27 4.76
N SER A 95 -12.15 -10.15 3.77
CA SER A 95 -11.24 -11.29 3.81
C SER A 95 -10.59 -11.53 2.45
N ALA A 96 -9.39 -12.09 2.49
CA ALA A 96 -8.72 -12.65 1.34
C ALA A 96 -8.45 -14.15 1.54
N PRO A 97 -8.27 -14.93 0.46
CA PRO A 97 -7.91 -16.35 0.55
C PRO A 97 -6.63 -16.64 1.34
N ILE A 98 -5.67 -15.72 1.35
CA ILE A 98 -4.39 -15.84 2.06
C ILE A 98 -4.20 -14.61 2.95
N GLU A 99 -3.96 -14.82 4.25
CA GLU A 99 -3.71 -13.76 5.22
C GLU A 99 -2.63 -14.20 6.21
N TYR A 100 -1.81 -13.24 6.69
CA TYR A 100 -0.68 -13.51 7.58
C TYR A 100 -0.88 -12.88 8.96
N GLY A 101 -1.95 -13.27 9.64
CA GLY A 101 -2.28 -12.83 11.00
C GLY A 101 -3.13 -11.55 11.04
N PRO A 102 -3.41 -11.04 12.26
CA PRO A 102 -4.23 -9.85 12.42
C PRO A 102 -3.51 -8.60 11.90
N VAL A 103 -4.25 -7.72 11.22
CA VAL A 103 -3.77 -6.41 10.73
C VAL A 103 -4.38 -5.31 11.59
N LYS A 104 -3.53 -4.51 12.24
CA LYS A 104 -3.90 -3.44 13.18
C LYS A 104 -3.47 -2.07 12.71
N TYR A 105 -2.26 -1.96 12.15
CA TYR A 105 -1.67 -0.68 11.79
C TYR A 105 -1.66 -0.43 10.28
N GLY A 106 -1.73 -1.48 9.47
CA GLY A 106 -1.79 -1.40 8.03
C GLY A 106 -1.26 -2.66 7.35
N ALA A 107 -1.53 -2.81 6.05
CA ALA A 107 -1.01 -3.91 5.25
C ALA A 107 -1.07 -3.55 3.75
N ILE A 108 -0.52 -4.44 2.92
CA ILE A 108 -0.78 -4.47 1.48
C ILE A 108 -1.92 -5.45 1.22
N ALA A 109 -2.95 -5.00 0.50
CA ALA A 109 -4.00 -5.85 -0.05
C ALA A 109 -3.78 -6.02 -1.56
N ALA A 110 -3.87 -7.25 -2.05
CA ALA A 110 -3.73 -7.57 -3.47
C ALA A 110 -5.01 -8.15 -4.06
N PHE A 111 -5.30 -7.75 -5.28
CA PHE A 111 -6.45 -8.17 -6.06
C PHE A 111 -6.03 -8.65 -7.44
N LYS A 112 -6.74 -9.65 -7.95
CA LYS A 112 -6.69 -10.00 -9.37
C LYS A 112 -7.76 -9.23 -10.12
N VAL A 113 -7.41 -8.69 -11.28
CA VAL A 113 -8.37 -8.08 -12.20
C VAL A 113 -9.01 -9.18 -13.02
N GLU A 114 -10.32 -9.33 -12.86
CA GLU A 114 -11.10 -10.34 -13.56
C GLU A 114 -12.15 -9.67 -14.45
N GLU A 115 -12.38 -10.29 -15.60
CA GLU A 115 -13.48 -9.93 -16.50
C GLU A 115 -14.17 -11.21 -16.92
N ARG A 116 -15.51 -11.21 -16.78
CA ARG A 116 -16.39 -12.30 -17.22
C ARG A 116 -17.65 -11.71 -17.84
N ASN A 117 -17.87 -12.00 -19.13
CA ASN A 117 -19.06 -11.58 -19.88
C ASN A 117 -19.29 -10.06 -19.85
N GLY A 118 -18.22 -9.28 -20.01
CA GLY A 118 -18.23 -7.81 -19.97
C GLY A 118 -18.26 -7.21 -18.57
N LYS A 119 -18.37 -8.03 -17.51
CA LYS A 119 -18.37 -7.56 -16.13
C LYS A 119 -16.98 -7.67 -15.52
N TRP A 120 -16.48 -6.54 -15.03
CA TRP A 120 -15.19 -6.43 -14.37
C TRP A 120 -15.30 -6.57 -12.85
N SER A 121 -14.26 -7.09 -12.22
CA SER A 121 -14.15 -7.18 -10.77
C SER A 121 -12.72 -7.21 -10.28
N LEU A 122 -12.53 -6.85 -9.02
CA LEU A 122 -11.29 -7.03 -8.27
C LEU A 122 -11.49 -8.19 -7.28
N ALA A 123 -10.92 -9.35 -7.59
CA ALA A 123 -10.99 -10.53 -6.73
C ALA A 123 -9.88 -10.47 -5.66
N PRO A 124 -10.20 -10.41 -4.35
CA PRO A 124 -9.19 -10.43 -3.29
C PRO A 124 -8.33 -11.69 -3.40
N ALA A 125 -7.00 -11.52 -3.35
CA ALA A 125 -6.07 -12.63 -3.48
C ALA A 125 -5.32 -12.90 -2.18
N TRP A 126 -4.73 -11.86 -1.58
CA TRP A 126 -4.01 -11.97 -0.32
C TRP A 126 -3.91 -10.62 0.40
N ILE A 127 -3.65 -10.69 1.71
CA ILE A 127 -3.29 -9.55 2.56
C ILE A 127 -1.98 -9.89 3.26
N SER A 128 -1.03 -8.95 3.22
CA SER A 128 0.27 -9.13 3.89
C SER A 128 0.12 -9.23 5.42
N ARG A 129 1.22 -9.52 6.10
CA ARG A 129 1.32 -9.29 7.54
C ARG A 129 1.06 -7.81 7.88
N ASP A 130 0.81 -7.56 9.16
CA ASP A 130 0.73 -6.22 9.72
C ASP A 130 2.03 -5.43 9.52
N MET A 131 1.87 -4.17 9.15
CA MET A 131 2.93 -3.18 8.94
C MET A 131 2.50 -1.87 9.61
N ASN A 132 3.44 -1.21 10.30
CA ASN A 132 3.17 0.09 10.90
C ASN A 132 3.05 1.14 9.79
N ARG A 133 1.81 1.44 9.37
CA ARG A 133 1.47 2.31 8.22
C ARG A 133 2.15 1.84 6.94
N ALA A 134 1.53 0.87 6.27
CA ALA A 134 2.06 0.31 5.02
C ALA A 134 2.18 1.39 3.94
N GLU A 135 3.27 1.39 3.19
CA GLU A 135 3.59 2.38 2.15
C GLU A 135 3.59 1.75 0.75
N PRO A 136 3.55 2.58 -0.31
CA PRO A 136 3.41 2.11 -1.68
C PRO A 136 4.43 1.02 -2.07
N PRO A 137 3.94 -0.11 -2.62
CA PRO A 137 4.81 -1.18 -3.07
C PRO A 137 5.44 -0.89 -4.42
N VAL A 138 6.67 -1.36 -4.62
CA VAL A 138 7.33 -1.50 -5.92
C VAL A 138 7.57 -2.98 -6.22
N ILE A 139 7.43 -3.38 -7.47
CA ILE A 139 7.46 -4.80 -7.87
C ILE A 139 8.62 -5.04 -8.82
N ALA A 140 9.42 -6.06 -8.53
CA ALA A 140 10.51 -6.51 -9.39
C ALA A 140 10.63 -8.03 -9.35
N ASN A 141 10.60 -8.67 -10.52
CA ASN A 141 10.86 -10.11 -10.68
C ASN A 141 10.03 -11.03 -9.75
N GLY A 142 8.75 -10.72 -9.56
CA GLY A 142 7.86 -11.51 -8.69
C GLY A 142 8.06 -11.27 -7.19
N ILE A 143 8.84 -10.25 -6.82
CA ILE A 143 9.00 -9.79 -5.43
C ILE A 143 8.39 -8.40 -5.33
N ILE A 144 7.62 -8.19 -4.26
CA ILE A 144 7.12 -6.88 -3.86
C ILE A 144 8.04 -6.34 -2.77
N PHE A 145 8.56 -5.15 -2.97
CA PHE A 145 9.20 -4.37 -1.91
C PHE A 145 8.23 -3.29 -1.43
N THR A 146 8.03 -3.23 -0.13
CA THR A 146 7.18 -2.24 0.56
C THR A 146 7.75 -2.03 1.95
N TYR A 147 7.24 -1.06 2.71
CA TYR A 147 7.70 -0.83 4.07
C TYR A 147 6.55 -0.35 4.97
N GLY A 148 6.67 -0.64 6.26
CA GLY A 148 5.96 0.11 7.28
C GLY A 148 6.79 1.34 7.63
N ASN A 149 6.20 2.53 7.63
CA ASN A 149 6.94 3.78 7.74
C ASN A 149 7.35 4.14 9.17
N GLY A 150 6.70 3.57 10.18
CA GLY A 150 7.02 3.78 11.59
C GLY A 150 6.54 5.11 12.17
N GLU A 151 5.89 5.95 11.38
CA GLU A 151 5.44 7.30 11.73
C GLU A 151 4.23 7.26 12.66
N ASP A 152 4.21 8.19 13.63
CA ASP A 152 2.98 8.58 14.31
C ASP A 152 2.16 9.54 13.42
N THR A 153 1.04 9.03 12.94
CA THR A 153 0.11 9.73 12.04
C THR A 153 -1.14 10.21 12.74
N ASP A 154 -1.18 10.17 14.08
CA ASP A 154 -2.35 10.58 14.85
C ASP A 154 -2.57 12.09 14.72
N GLN A 155 -3.82 12.45 14.37
CA GLN A 155 -4.23 13.84 14.15
C GLN A 155 -4.91 14.46 15.38
N ALA A 156 -5.24 13.63 16.36
CA ALA A 156 -5.86 14.05 17.61
C ALA A 156 -5.53 13.05 18.72
N ALA A 157 -5.46 13.54 19.96
CA ALA A 157 -5.46 12.71 21.15
C ALA A 157 -6.74 12.93 21.95
N PHE A 158 -7.10 11.96 22.80
CA PHE A 158 -8.35 12.02 23.58
C PHE A 158 -8.43 13.23 24.52
N ASP A 159 -7.31 13.61 25.13
CA ASP A 159 -7.19 14.63 26.17
C ASP A 159 -6.98 16.05 25.62
N ILE A 160 -6.20 16.19 24.54
CA ILE A 160 -5.86 17.48 23.96
C ILE A 160 -6.45 17.73 22.55
N GLY A 161 -7.19 16.76 22.01
CA GLY A 161 -7.84 16.87 20.70
C GLY A 161 -6.84 17.17 19.58
N LEU A 162 -7.23 18.05 18.66
CA LEU A 162 -6.42 18.46 17.51
C LEU A 162 -5.10 19.16 17.89
N ALA A 163 -4.95 19.63 19.14
CA ALA A 163 -3.67 20.18 19.61
C ALA A 163 -2.56 19.12 19.68
N TYR A 164 -2.90 17.83 19.56
CA TYR A 164 -1.90 16.77 19.40
C TYR A 164 -1.07 16.94 18.13
N ASN A 165 -1.68 17.38 17.02
CA ASN A 165 -1.09 17.40 15.68
C ASN A 165 0.00 18.48 15.53
N THR A 166 1.12 18.25 16.19
CA THR A 166 2.33 19.06 16.15
C THR A 166 3.52 18.19 15.78
N ALA A 167 4.56 18.78 15.19
CA ALA A 167 5.78 18.05 14.85
C ALA A 167 6.40 17.39 16.09
N ASP A 168 6.49 18.09 17.23
CA ASP A 168 7.10 17.57 18.44
C ASP A 168 6.43 16.29 18.96
N HIS A 169 5.09 16.21 18.93
CA HIS A 169 4.39 14.99 19.33
C HIS A 169 4.60 13.86 18.33
N ARG A 170 4.38 14.12 17.04
CA ARG A 170 4.50 13.10 15.99
C ARG A 170 5.92 12.54 15.88
N ILE A 171 6.95 13.39 16.01
CA ILE A 171 8.35 12.96 16.04
C ILE A 171 8.61 12.05 17.24
N LYS A 172 8.12 12.41 18.44
CA LYS A 172 8.29 11.60 19.66
C LYS A 172 7.53 10.28 19.64
N GLY A 173 6.35 10.25 19.00
CA GLY A 173 5.53 9.05 18.86
C GLY A 173 6.01 8.11 17.76
N SER A 174 6.80 8.61 16.81
CA SER A 174 7.35 7.81 15.72
C SER A 174 8.42 6.84 16.21
N THR A 175 8.53 5.70 15.52
CA THR A 175 9.42 4.59 15.85
C THR A 175 10.50 4.43 14.80
N HIS A 176 10.42 3.40 13.98
CA HIS A 176 11.32 3.18 12.86
C HIS A 176 10.62 2.51 11.69
N ALA A 177 11.12 2.75 10.49
CA ALA A 177 10.65 2.06 9.31
C ALA A 177 11.13 0.61 9.30
N VAL A 178 10.36 -0.26 8.66
CA VAL A 178 10.74 -1.65 8.38
C VAL A 178 10.47 -1.95 6.92
N LEU A 179 11.52 -2.26 6.17
CA LEU A 179 11.42 -2.68 4.79
C LEU A 179 11.09 -4.18 4.73
N TYR A 180 10.17 -4.54 3.85
CA TYR A 180 9.73 -5.91 3.60
C TYR A 180 9.94 -6.29 2.13
N ALA A 181 10.35 -7.54 1.92
CA ALA A 181 10.26 -8.22 0.63
C ALA A 181 9.19 -9.31 0.74
N LEU A 182 8.19 -9.26 -0.13
CA LEU A 182 7.08 -10.22 -0.17
C LEU A 182 7.07 -11.00 -1.47
N ASP A 183 6.66 -12.26 -1.41
CA ASP A 183 6.30 -13.02 -2.60
C ASP A 183 5.08 -12.39 -3.28
N ALA A 184 5.19 -12.03 -4.56
CA ALA A 184 4.14 -11.26 -5.23
C ALA A 184 2.83 -12.03 -5.41
N GLN A 185 2.88 -13.36 -5.49
CA GLN A 185 1.69 -14.18 -5.73
C GLN A 185 0.91 -14.48 -4.45
N THR A 186 1.59 -14.53 -3.31
CA THR A 186 1.02 -14.99 -2.05
C THR A 186 1.00 -13.94 -0.96
N GLY A 187 1.81 -12.87 -1.06
CA GLY A 187 1.98 -11.86 0.00
C GLY A 187 2.85 -12.32 1.16
N LYS A 188 3.45 -13.52 1.08
CA LYS A 188 4.30 -14.08 2.13
C LYS A 188 5.56 -13.24 2.30
N GLU A 189 5.89 -12.88 3.54
CA GLU A 189 7.20 -12.28 3.84
C GLU A 189 8.33 -13.27 3.48
N LEU A 190 9.22 -12.81 2.61
CA LEU A 190 10.46 -13.50 2.26
C LEU A 190 11.63 -12.98 3.10
N TRP A 191 11.64 -11.69 3.42
CA TRP A 191 12.64 -11.03 4.23
C TRP A 191 12.13 -9.69 4.78
N SER A 192 12.69 -9.24 5.90
CA SER A 192 12.52 -7.87 6.40
C SER A 192 13.81 -7.30 6.97
N SER A 193 13.92 -5.97 6.98
CA SER A 193 15.06 -5.27 7.60
C SER A 193 15.08 -5.42 9.12
N GLY A 194 13.95 -5.81 9.74
CA GLY A 194 13.77 -5.78 11.19
C GLY A 194 14.16 -4.40 11.73
N ASN A 195 15.06 -4.38 12.70
CA ASN A 195 15.50 -3.16 13.41
C ASN A 195 16.74 -2.50 12.77
N GLN A 196 17.13 -2.87 11.55
CA GLN A 196 18.32 -2.30 10.89
C GLN A 196 18.13 -0.83 10.50
N ILE A 197 16.89 -0.42 10.24
CA ILE A 197 16.53 0.98 10.02
C ILE A 197 16.18 1.57 11.39
N THR A 198 16.82 2.67 11.78
CA THR A 198 16.74 3.23 13.14
C THR A 198 15.87 4.48 13.25
N SER A 199 15.41 5.00 12.11
CA SER A 199 14.52 6.16 12.01
C SER A 199 13.27 5.79 11.20
N TRP A 200 12.27 6.66 11.21
CA TRP A 200 11.00 6.47 10.49
C TRP A 200 11.04 7.16 9.12
N SER A 201 9.99 6.98 8.32
CA SER A 201 9.83 7.65 7.03
C SER A 201 8.39 8.15 6.86
N HIS A 202 8.15 9.02 5.89
CA HIS A 202 6.82 9.55 5.58
C HIS A 202 6.69 9.74 4.07
N TRP A 203 5.79 8.97 3.44
CA TRP A 203 5.48 9.07 2.01
C TRP A 203 6.72 9.00 1.09
N GLY A 204 7.72 8.21 1.48
CA GLY A 204 8.92 7.97 0.68
C GLY A 204 8.67 6.94 -0.42
N GLY A 205 9.02 7.26 -1.66
CA GLY A 205 9.06 6.28 -2.74
C GLY A 205 10.26 5.35 -2.60
N LEU A 206 10.05 4.04 -2.80
CA LEU A 206 11.16 3.10 -2.95
C LEU A 206 11.78 3.23 -4.36
N SER A 207 13.11 3.16 -4.43
CA SER A 207 13.83 3.04 -5.70
C SER A 207 14.52 1.68 -5.80
N ILE A 208 14.51 1.07 -6.98
CA ILE A 208 15.22 -0.18 -7.25
C ILE A 208 16.24 0.04 -8.36
N ALA A 209 17.49 -0.28 -8.09
CA ALA A 209 18.56 -0.23 -9.08
C ALA A 209 19.66 -1.23 -8.72
N ASN A 210 20.29 -1.86 -9.72
CA ASN A 210 21.47 -2.70 -9.54
C ASN A 210 21.32 -3.79 -8.45
N GLY A 211 20.16 -4.45 -8.42
CA GLY A 211 19.85 -5.52 -7.45
C GLY A 211 19.64 -5.03 -6.01
N ARG A 212 19.42 -3.72 -5.82
CA ARG A 212 19.25 -3.09 -4.51
C ARG A 212 17.97 -2.27 -4.48
N VAL A 213 17.41 -2.15 -3.29
CA VAL A 213 16.27 -1.29 -2.95
C VAL A 213 16.72 -0.20 -1.99
N TYR A 214 16.28 1.02 -2.26
CA TYR A 214 16.68 2.23 -1.56
C TYR A 214 15.46 2.86 -0.88
N LEU A 215 15.66 3.33 0.36
CA LEU A 215 14.66 4.01 1.18
C LEU A 215 15.33 5.16 1.94
N ASN A 216 14.68 6.31 2.00
CA ASN A 216 15.11 7.43 2.84
C ASN A 216 14.28 7.48 4.15
N THR A 217 14.92 7.93 5.22
CA THR A 217 14.28 8.19 6.52
C THR A 217 14.22 9.67 6.85
N PHE A 218 13.39 10.02 7.83
CA PHE A 218 13.13 11.38 8.30
C PHE A 218 14.38 12.14 8.74
N ASP A 219 15.37 11.43 9.28
CA ASP A 219 16.66 11.99 9.71
C ASP A 219 17.64 12.26 8.54
N GLY A 220 17.20 12.05 7.29
CA GLY A 220 18.01 12.25 6.09
C GLY A 220 18.91 11.06 5.74
N THR A 221 18.83 9.94 6.45
CA THR A 221 19.61 8.74 6.11
C THR A 221 19.00 8.02 4.90
N GLN A 222 19.85 7.59 3.97
CA GLN A 222 19.46 6.70 2.87
C GLN A 222 19.95 5.28 3.15
N TYR A 223 18.99 4.37 3.31
CA TYR A 223 19.25 2.94 3.47
C TYR A 223 19.23 2.24 2.11
N CYS A 224 20.04 1.19 2.02
CA CYS A 224 20.17 0.38 0.83
C CYS A 224 20.28 -1.09 1.23
N PHE A 225 19.41 -1.93 0.67
CA PHE A 225 19.41 -3.36 0.89
C PHE A 225 19.49 -4.10 -0.45
N GLY A 226 20.24 -5.18 -0.50
CA GLY A 226 20.37 -6.01 -1.70
C GLY A 226 20.77 -7.43 -1.32
N ILE A 227 20.79 -8.31 -2.32
CA ILE A 227 21.31 -9.66 -2.14
C ILE A 227 22.83 -9.55 -2.09
N LYS A 228 23.44 -10.19 -1.09
CA LYS A 228 24.90 -10.28 -0.99
C LYS A 228 25.44 -10.97 -2.23
N ASN A 229 26.14 -10.23 -3.07
CA ASN A 229 26.82 -10.83 -4.22
C ASN A 229 28.12 -11.47 -3.73
N GLU A 230 28.47 -12.67 -4.21
CA GLU A 230 29.75 -13.31 -3.86
C GLU A 230 30.96 -12.46 -4.29
N SER A 231 30.77 -11.53 -5.25
CA SER A 231 31.76 -10.56 -5.73
C SER A 231 31.90 -9.30 -4.87
N GLU A 232 31.04 -9.05 -3.87
CA GLU A 232 31.13 -7.87 -2.98
C GLU A 232 32.26 -7.95 -1.93
N LYS A 233 33.18 -8.92 -2.06
CA LYS A 233 34.46 -8.92 -1.33
C LYS A 233 35.50 -7.92 -1.86
N LEU A 234 35.16 -7.13 -2.88
CA LEU A 234 36.09 -6.20 -3.54
C LEU A 234 35.49 -4.79 -3.67
N ALA A 235 35.12 -4.18 -2.55
CA ALA A 235 35.16 -2.73 -2.40
C ALA A 235 35.35 -2.39 -0.92
N PRO A 236 36.34 -1.55 -0.56
CA PRO A 236 36.51 -1.06 0.81
C PRO A 236 35.35 -0.16 1.26
#